data_AF-A0A970S3G9-F1
#
_entry.id   AF-A0A970S3G9-F1
#
_cell.length_a   1.000
_cell.length_b   1.000
_cell.length_c   1.000
_cell.angle_alpha   90.00
_cell.angle_beta   90.00
_cell.angle_gamma   90.00
#
_symmetry.space_group_name_H-M   'P 1'
#
loop_
_entity.id
_entity.type
_entity.pdbx_description
1 polymer ?
#
loop_
_entity_poly.entity_id
_entity_poly.type
_entity_poly.pdbx_seq_one_letter_code
_entity_poly.pdbx_strand_id
1 'polypeptide(L)'
;MKIVDLHFYTGRNIYSHYPVLSMLLDLETFQDYRTDCDPTFADRILKELPTLGEHSCSRRRPGGFIERVKEGTYLGHVVEHVLLELQSLAGMGVKYGKTFTGSGRLVQIISEYHCEQAARILAEAAVQFVKALASGEQWQLKASLAAAKKAAARYLPGPSTAAVLAAARRRDIPYRQLEPGTSLYLLGTGKYQKRIQASLTAETGCIATEIACSKPLTKKILSQYGLPVPHGKIVRSA
;
A
#
# COMPACT_ATOMS: atom_id res chain seq x y z
N MET A 1 -3.47 5.77 -23.35
CA MET A 1 -3.88 6.10 -21.98
C MET A 1 -2.75 6.80 -21.23
N LYS A 2 -3.07 7.87 -20.50
CA LYS A 2 -2.13 8.69 -19.72
C LYS A 2 -2.79 9.20 -18.43
N ILE A 3 -2.06 9.16 -17.32
CA ILE A 3 -2.50 9.78 -16.06
C ILE A 3 -2.33 11.30 -16.20
N VAL A 4 -3.43 12.05 -16.09
CA VAL A 4 -3.45 13.52 -16.15
C VAL A 4 -3.18 14.11 -14.78
N ASP A 5 -3.83 13.56 -13.76
CA ASP A 5 -3.69 13.97 -12.37
C ASP A 5 -3.74 12.74 -11.45
N LEU A 6 -2.97 12.81 -10.36
CA LEU A 6 -2.95 11.78 -9.33
C LEU A 6 -2.84 12.45 -7.96
N HIS A 7 -3.98 12.55 -7.29
CA HIS A 7 -4.12 13.21 -6.01
C HIS A 7 -4.37 12.21 -4.88
N PHE A 8 -3.88 12.50 -3.67
CA PHE A 8 -3.99 11.62 -2.50
C PHE A 8 -4.71 12.32 -1.36
N TYR A 9 -5.84 11.74 -0.92
CA TYR A 9 -6.60 12.18 0.24
C TYR A 9 -6.17 11.36 1.46
N THR A 10 -5.53 11.99 2.45
CA THR A 10 -4.90 11.31 3.59
C THR A 10 -5.87 10.91 4.73
N GLY A 11 -7.15 11.26 4.62
CA GLY A 11 -8.16 11.02 5.66
C GLY A 11 -9.58 10.99 5.08
N ARG A 12 -10.58 11.20 5.94
CA ARG A 12 -11.98 11.29 5.52
C ARG A 12 -12.14 12.36 4.44
N ASN A 13 -12.82 12.03 3.36
CA ASN A 13 -12.95 12.87 2.18
C ASN A 13 -14.33 12.67 1.52
N ILE A 14 -14.58 13.38 0.42
CA ILE A 14 -15.86 13.36 -0.29
C ILE A 14 -16.21 12.00 -0.92
N TYR A 15 -15.23 11.11 -1.11
CA TYR A 15 -15.42 9.80 -1.72
C TYR A 15 -15.55 8.68 -0.69
N SER A 16 -14.79 8.76 0.41
CA SER A 16 -14.68 7.69 1.40
C SER A 16 -14.31 8.20 2.80
N HIS A 17 -14.62 7.40 3.82
CA HIS A 17 -14.13 7.60 5.17
C HIS A 17 -12.67 7.15 5.37
N TYR A 18 -12.09 6.47 4.38
CA TYR A 18 -10.70 6.02 4.36
C TYR A 18 -9.86 6.89 3.41
N PRO A 19 -8.52 6.88 3.56
CA PRO A 19 -7.63 7.49 2.58
C PRO A 19 -7.84 6.89 1.19
N VAL A 20 -7.97 7.75 0.18
CA VAL A 20 -8.13 7.34 -1.23
C VAL A 20 -7.22 8.14 -2.14
N LEU A 21 -6.74 7.49 -3.20
CA LEU A 21 -6.16 8.16 -4.34
C LEU A 21 -7.27 8.48 -5.35
N SER A 22 -7.18 9.65 -5.96
CA SER A 22 -7.99 10.07 -7.11
C SER A 22 -7.08 10.20 -8.32
N MET A 23 -7.33 9.36 -9.31
CA MET A 23 -6.61 9.33 -10.57
C MET A 23 -7.52 9.84 -11.69
N LEU A 24 -7.14 10.95 -12.33
CA LEU A 24 -7.74 11.38 -13.58
C LEU A 24 -6.99 10.74 -14.74
N LEU A 25 -7.64 9.80 -15.41
CA LEU A 25 -7.08 9.04 -16.52
C LEU A 25 -7.64 9.56 -17.85
N ASP A 26 -6.75 9.88 -18.77
CA ASP A 26 -7.09 10.13 -20.17
C ASP A 26 -6.97 8.84 -20.96
N LEU A 27 -8.08 8.35 -21.50
CA LEU A 27 -8.11 7.12 -22.27
C LEU A 27 -7.43 7.27 -23.65
N GLU A 28 -7.23 8.51 -24.12
CA GLU A 28 -6.68 8.82 -25.45
C GLU A 28 -7.42 8.04 -26.55
N THR A 29 -6.70 7.32 -27.41
CA THR A 29 -7.27 6.51 -28.51
C THR A 29 -8.13 5.34 -28.04
N PHE A 30 -8.13 5.01 -26.75
CA PHE A 30 -8.91 3.91 -26.18
C PHE A 30 -10.26 4.35 -25.58
N GLN A 31 -10.70 5.59 -25.80
CA GLN A 31 -11.94 6.11 -25.21
C GLN A 31 -13.17 5.22 -25.50
N ASP A 32 -13.25 4.68 -26.72
CA ASP A 32 -14.35 3.85 -27.20
C ASP A 32 -14.02 2.35 -27.10
N TYR A 33 -12.83 2.00 -26.59
CA TYR A 33 -12.42 0.61 -26.45
C TYR A 33 -13.24 -0.07 -25.35
N ARG A 34 -14.00 -1.08 -25.75
CA ARG A 34 -14.68 -2.00 -24.85
C ARG A 34 -14.04 -3.38 -24.95
N THR A 35 -13.98 -4.07 -23.83
CA THR A 35 -13.31 -5.38 -23.73
C THR A 35 -13.99 -6.50 -24.51
N ASP A 36 -15.24 -6.34 -24.92
CA ASP A 36 -15.99 -7.26 -25.78
C ASP A 36 -15.56 -7.19 -27.26
N CYS A 37 -14.86 -6.13 -27.66
CA CYS A 37 -14.27 -6.02 -29.01
C CYS A 37 -13.06 -6.94 -29.20
N ASP A 38 -12.47 -7.48 -28.12
CA ASP A 38 -11.39 -8.45 -28.16
C ASP A 38 -11.73 -9.68 -27.30
N PRO A 39 -12.18 -10.79 -27.92
CA PRO A 39 -12.55 -12.00 -27.19
C PRO A 39 -11.43 -12.59 -26.32
N THR A 40 -10.17 -12.29 -26.64
CA THR A 40 -9.00 -12.83 -25.92
C THR A 40 -8.58 -11.98 -24.72
N PHE A 41 -9.14 -10.78 -24.56
CA PHE A 41 -8.74 -9.83 -23.52
C PHE A 41 -8.89 -10.41 -22.10
N ALA A 42 -10.03 -11.06 -21.82
CA ALA A 42 -10.31 -11.67 -20.52
C ALA A 42 -9.34 -12.82 -20.18
N ASP A 43 -8.89 -13.58 -21.19
CA ASP A 43 -7.95 -14.68 -20.98
C ASP A 43 -6.53 -14.16 -20.77
N ARG A 44 -6.13 -13.11 -21.52
CA ARG A 44 -4.82 -12.46 -21.33
C ARG A 44 -4.68 -11.85 -19.94
N ILE A 45 -5.70 -11.14 -19.45
CA ILE A 45 -5.64 -10.53 -18.11
C ILE A 45 -5.60 -11.59 -17.00
N LEU A 46 -6.35 -12.69 -17.13
CA LEU A 46 -6.34 -13.79 -16.17
C LEU A 46 -5.05 -14.59 -16.17
N LYS A 47 -4.38 -14.71 -17.33
CA LYS A 47 -3.08 -15.37 -17.43
C LYS A 47 -2.02 -14.63 -16.60
N GLU A 48 -2.03 -13.30 -16.64
CA GLU A 48 -1.04 -12.45 -15.95
C GLU A 48 -1.45 -12.13 -14.50
N LEU A 49 -2.75 -12.03 -14.21
CA LEU A 49 -3.32 -11.77 -12.88
C LEU A 49 -4.43 -12.79 -12.54
N PRO A 50 -4.09 -14.05 -12.20
CA PRO A 50 -5.08 -15.10 -11.97
C PRO A 50 -6.06 -14.80 -10.82
N THR A 51 -5.56 -14.17 -9.75
CA THR A 51 -6.32 -13.77 -8.55
C THR A 51 -7.37 -12.69 -8.82
N LEU A 52 -7.27 -11.97 -9.94
CA LEU A 52 -8.32 -11.07 -10.40
C LEU A 52 -9.64 -11.81 -10.71
N GLY A 53 -9.56 -13.11 -10.96
CA GLY A 53 -10.73 -13.99 -11.10
C GLY A 53 -11.61 -14.08 -9.85
N GLU A 54 -11.11 -13.73 -8.67
CA GLU A 54 -11.88 -13.76 -7.42
C GLU A 54 -12.57 -12.41 -7.13
N HIS A 55 -12.28 -11.37 -7.90
CA HIS A 55 -12.81 -10.03 -7.66
C HIS A 55 -14.32 -9.98 -7.83
N SER A 56 -14.99 -9.45 -6.80
CA SER A 56 -16.41 -9.13 -6.84
C SER A 56 -16.57 -7.67 -7.25
N CYS A 57 -17.10 -7.44 -8.46
CA CYS A 57 -17.52 -6.12 -8.92
C CYS A 57 -18.96 -5.83 -8.41
N SER A 58 -19.75 -5.06 -9.16
CA SER A 58 -21.17 -4.75 -8.90
C SER A 58 -22.06 -5.98 -8.69
N ARG A 59 -21.65 -7.15 -9.18
CA ARG A 59 -22.35 -8.44 -9.04
C ARG A 59 -22.25 -9.06 -7.63
N ARG A 60 -21.40 -8.52 -6.74
CA ARG A 60 -21.23 -8.96 -5.33
C ARG A 60 -20.97 -10.46 -5.13
N ARG A 61 -20.45 -11.15 -6.16
CA ARG A 61 -20.00 -12.54 -6.11
C ARG A 61 -18.60 -12.69 -6.73
N PRO A 62 -17.78 -13.64 -6.28
CA PRO A 62 -16.50 -13.95 -6.90
C PRO A 62 -16.66 -14.21 -8.41
N GLY A 63 -15.68 -13.77 -9.21
CA GLY A 63 -15.74 -13.86 -10.68
C GLY A 63 -16.59 -12.81 -11.37
N GLY A 64 -17.35 -12.01 -10.62
CA GLY A 64 -18.26 -11.01 -11.19
C GLY A 64 -17.55 -9.92 -12.00
N PHE A 65 -16.28 -9.61 -11.71
CA PHE A 65 -15.49 -8.70 -12.53
C PHE A 65 -15.16 -9.30 -13.91
N ILE A 66 -14.67 -10.53 -13.96
CA ILE A 66 -14.29 -11.20 -15.22
C ILE A 66 -15.50 -11.41 -16.12
N GLU A 67 -16.65 -11.77 -15.56
CA GLU A 67 -17.91 -11.82 -16.33
C GLU A 67 -18.19 -10.47 -17.00
N ARG A 68 -17.97 -9.36 -16.29
CA ARG A 68 -18.17 -8.01 -16.84
C ARG A 68 -17.15 -7.65 -17.92
N VAL A 69 -15.91 -8.14 -17.80
CA VAL A 69 -14.90 -8.02 -18.85
C VAL A 69 -15.34 -8.77 -20.11
N LYS A 70 -15.90 -9.99 -19.97
CA LYS A 70 -16.43 -10.78 -21.09
C LYS A 70 -17.69 -10.16 -21.72
N GLU A 71 -18.59 -9.58 -20.91
CA GLU A 71 -19.78 -8.84 -21.37
C GLU A 71 -19.44 -7.52 -22.07
N GLY A 72 -18.23 -6.99 -21.86
CA GLY A 72 -17.80 -5.69 -22.36
C GLY A 72 -17.89 -4.58 -21.32
N THR A 73 -16.72 -4.08 -20.93
CA THR A 73 -16.55 -2.90 -20.08
C THR A 73 -15.47 -1.98 -20.66
N TYR A 74 -15.43 -0.72 -20.21
CA TYR A 74 -14.41 0.24 -20.62
C TYR A 74 -13.11 0.08 -19.82
N LEU A 75 -11.99 0.48 -20.43
CA LEU A 75 -10.66 0.30 -19.84
C LEU A 75 -10.45 1.05 -18.52
N GLY A 76 -11.13 2.18 -18.29
CA GLY A 76 -11.05 2.87 -16.99
C GLY A 76 -11.47 1.98 -15.82
N HIS A 77 -12.54 1.20 -16.00
CA HIS A 77 -13.02 0.24 -15.01
C HIS A 77 -12.07 -0.96 -14.86
N VAL A 78 -11.40 -1.37 -15.95
CA VAL A 78 -10.35 -2.40 -15.87
C VAL A 78 -9.15 -1.91 -15.07
N VAL A 79 -8.70 -0.66 -15.30
CA VAL A 79 -7.59 -0.04 -14.56
C VAL A 79 -7.89 0.03 -13.06
N GLU A 80 -9.13 0.35 -12.67
CA GLU A 80 -9.55 0.33 -11.26
C GLU A 80 -9.31 -1.05 -10.62
N HIS A 81 -9.84 -2.11 -11.22
CA HIS A 81 -9.72 -3.46 -10.66
C HIS A 81 -8.28 -3.99 -10.68
N VAL A 82 -7.52 -3.70 -11.75
CA VAL A 82 -6.09 -4.02 -11.79
C VAL A 82 -5.34 -3.29 -10.69
N LEU A 83 -5.62 -2.00 -10.45
CA LEU A 83 -4.97 -1.24 -9.38
C LEU A 83 -5.28 -1.84 -8.00
N LEU A 84 -6.54 -2.19 -7.72
CA LEU A 84 -6.92 -2.86 -6.47
C LEU A 84 -6.19 -4.19 -6.27
N GLU A 85 -6.07 -4.97 -7.35
CA GLU A 85 -5.38 -6.26 -7.32
C GLU A 85 -3.88 -6.08 -7.07
N LEU A 86 -3.23 -5.15 -7.78
CA LEU A 86 -1.81 -4.88 -7.57
C LEU A 86 -1.53 -4.39 -6.15
N GLN A 87 -2.41 -3.57 -5.56
CA GLN A 87 -2.29 -3.16 -4.16
C GLN A 87 -2.44 -4.35 -3.19
N SER A 88 -3.32 -5.30 -3.51
CA SER A 88 -3.49 -6.53 -2.74
C SER A 88 -2.25 -7.44 -2.83
N LEU A 89 -1.71 -7.66 -4.03
CA LEU A 89 -0.47 -8.41 -4.26
C LEU A 89 0.77 -7.76 -3.61
N ALA A 90 0.76 -6.44 -3.45
CA ALA A 90 1.77 -5.69 -2.72
C ALA A 90 1.62 -5.78 -1.18
N GLY A 91 0.57 -6.43 -0.67
CA GLY A 91 0.33 -6.63 0.76
C GLY A 91 -0.39 -5.49 1.46
N MET A 92 -0.98 -4.53 0.71
CA MET A 92 -1.76 -3.43 1.30
C MET A 92 -3.24 -3.80 1.49
N GLY A 93 -3.77 -4.73 0.68
CA GLY A 93 -5.08 -5.36 0.93
C GLY A 93 -6.26 -4.38 0.97
N VAL A 94 -6.35 -3.50 -0.02
CA VAL A 94 -7.44 -2.51 -0.16
C VAL A 94 -8.63 -3.12 -0.91
N LYS A 95 -9.84 -2.62 -0.63
CA LYS A 95 -11.08 -3.17 -1.22
C LYS A 95 -11.95 -2.14 -1.91
N TYR A 96 -11.81 -0.87 -1.55
CA TYR A 96 -12.65 0.18 -2.11
C TYR A 96 -12.04 0.73 -3.41
N GLY A 97 -12.78 0.59 -4.51
CA GLY A 97 -12.53 1.29 -5.75
C GLY A 97 -13.83 1.84 -6.31
N LYS A 98 -13.72 2.89 -7.13
CA LYS A 98 -14.84 3.39 -7.93
C LYS A 98 -14.37 4.14 -9.15
N THR A 99 -14.91 3.76 -10.31
CA THR A 99 -14.74 4.49 -11.56
C THR A 99 -15.94 5.39 -11.83
N PHE A 100 -15.67 6.65 -12.14
CA PHE A 100 -16.63 7.63 -12.61
C PHE A 100 -16.30 7.99 -14.06
N THR A 101 -17.17 7.59 -14.96
CA THR A 101 -17.06 7.91 -16.39
C THR A 101 -17.94 9.13 -16.69
N GLY A 102 -17.33 10.20 -17.22
CA GLY A 102 -18.04 11.38 -17.71
C GLY A 102 -18.34 11.29 -19.20
N SER A 103 -18.76 12.41 -19.80
CA SER A 103 -18.78 12.54 -21.26
C SER A 103 -17.36 12.75 -21.80
N GLY A 104 -16.91 11.87 -22.69
CA GLY A 104 -15.63 11.98 -23.39
C GLY A 104 -14.54 11.04 -22.86
N ARG A 105 -13.28 11.41 -23.10
CA ARG A 105 -12.09 10.57 -22.89
C ARG A 105 -11.52 10.54 -21.47
N LEU A 106 -11.99 11.41 -20.58
CA LEU A 106 -11.49 11.54 -19.22
C LEU A 106 -12.31 10.69 -18.26
N VAL A 107 -11.63 9.87 -17.47
CA VAL A 107 -12.22 8.97 -16.48
C VAL A 107 -11.58 9.23 -15.13
N GLN A 108 -12.41 9.37 -14.09
CA GLN A 108 -11.92 9.49 -12.72
C GLN A 108 -11.98 8.13 -12.03
N ILE A 109 -10.84 7.67 -11.52
CA ILE A 109 -10.71 6.41 -10.78
C ILE A 109 -10.34 6.75 -9.34
N ILE A 110 -11.17 6.33 -8.41
CA ILE A 110 -10.92 6.43 -6.97
C ILE A 110 -10.54 5.06 -6.46
N SER A 111 -9.48 4.97 -5.64
CA SER A 111 -9.07 3.71 -5.00
C SER A 111 -8.56 3.98 -3.59
N GLU A 112 -8.95 3.16 -2.62
CA GLU A 112 -8.33 3.17 -1.29
C GLU A 112 -6.84 2.87 -1.40
N TYR A 113 -6.03 3.49 -0.54
CA TYR A 113 -4.60 3.23 -0.45
C TYR A 113 -4.12 3.30 0.99
N HIS A 114 -3.06 2.55 1.31
CA HIS A 114 -2.42 2.60 2.64
C HIS A 114 -1.01 3.22 2.60
N CYS A 115 -0.32 3.17 1.45
CA CYS A 115 1.00 3.77 1.26
C CYS A 115 1.02 4.57 -0.05
N GLU A 116 1.19 5.89 0.04
CA GLU A 116 1.17 6.78 -1.14
C GLU A 116 2.26 6.41 -2.14
N GLN A 117 3.49 6.17 -1.65
CA GLN A 117 4.65 5.88 -2.50
C GLN A 117 4.46 4.56 -3.25
N ALA A 118 3.89 3.55 -2.61
CA ALA A 118 3.57 2.29 -3.26
C ALA A 118 2.40 2.46 -4.25
N ALA A 119 1.33 3.16 -3.84
CA ALA A 119 0.16 3.38 -4.67
C ALA A 119 0.46 4.15 -5.96
N ARG A 120 1.39 5.13 -5.93
CA ARG A 120 1.84 5.85 -7.13
C ARG A 120 2.50 4.92 -8.15
N ILE A 121 3.42 4.06 -7.68
CA ILE A 121 4.08 3.04 -8.52
C ILE A 121 3.04 2.10 -9.14
N LEU A 122 2.06 1.67 -8.34
CA LEU A 122 1.05 0.71 -8.77
C LEU A 122 -0.01 1.34 -9.70
N ALA A 123 -0.34 2.62 -9.54
CA ALA A 123 -1.23 3.34 -10.44
C ALA A 123 -0.62 3.45 -11.84
N GLU A 124 0.66 3.83 -11.93
CA GLU A 124 1.39 3.85 -13.20
C GLU A 124 1.49 2.44 -13.81
N ALA A 125 1.83 1.43 -13.00
CA ALA A 125 1.87 0.03 -13.43
C ALA A 125 0.53 -0.47 -13.98
N ALA A 126 -0.58 -0.18 -13.30
CA ALA A 126 -1.90 -0.59 -13.73
C ALA A 126 -2.27 0.00 -15.09
N VAL A 127 -2.01 1.30 -15.30
CA VAL A 127 -2.29 1.97 -16.57
C VAL A 127 -1.43 1.40 -17.70
N GLN A 128 -0.12 1.22 -17.48
CA GLN A 128 0.78 0.66 -18.49
C GLN A 128 0.41 -0.78 -18.85
N PHE A 129 0.10 -1.60 -17.84
CA PHE A 129 -0.33 -2.97 -18.03
C PHE A 129 -1.61 -3.08 -18.85
N VAL A 130 -2.66 -2.33 -18.48
CA VAL A 130 -3.92 -2.36 -19.24
C VAL A 130 -3.75 -1.81 -20.65
N LYS A 131 -2.91 -0.79 -20.84
CA LYS A 131 -2.56 -0.26 -22.17
C LYS A 131 -1.89 -1.33 -23.03
N ALA A 132 -0.86 -1.99 -22.51
CA ALA A 132 -0.17 -3.06 -23.21
C ALA A 132 -1.12 -4.21 -23.56
N LEU A 133 -1.96 -4.64 -22.61
CA LEU A 133 -2.98 -5.67 -22.85
C LEU A 133 -3.97 -5.30 -23.96
N ALA A 134 -4.44 -4.05 -24.00
CA ALA A 134 -5.36 -3.59 -25.04
C ALA A 134 -4.68 -3.49 -26.42
N SER A 135 -3.36 -3.25 -26.46
CA SER A 135 -2.53 -3.25 -27.67
C SER A 135 -2.02 -4.63 -28.10
N GLY A 136 -2.29 -5.69 -27.32
CA GLY A 136 -1.76 -7.04 -27.58
C GLY A 136 -0.26 -7.19 -27.26
N GLU A 137 0.31 -6.25 -26.52
CA GLU A 137 1.71 -6.24 -26.08
C GLU A 137 1.88 -6.94 -24.72
N GLN A 138 3.09 -7.42 -24.45
CA GLN A 138 3.45 -7.99 -23.15
C GLN A 138 4.00 -6.92 -22.21
N TRP A 139 3.63 -6.99 -20.93
CA TRP A 139 4.15 -6.09 -19.90
C TRP A 139 4.41 -6.81 -18.58
N GLN A 140 5.56 -6.57 -17.97
CA GLN A 140 6.01 -7.31 -16.78
C GLN A 140 5.67 -6.58 -15.47
N LEU A 141 4.67 -7.07 -14.74
CA LEU A 141 4.24 -6.54 -13.43
C LEU A 141 5.28 -6.74 -12.30
N LYS A 142 6.18 -7.72 -12.44
CA LYS A 142 7.06 -8.19 -11.36
C LYS A 142 7.97 -7.08 -10.80
N ALA A 143 8.56 -6.27 -11.67
CA ALA A 143 9.45 -5.19 -11.25
C ALA A 143 8.71 -4.11 -10.45
N SER A 144 7.54 -3.69 -10.95
CA SER A 144 6.70 -2.68 -10.29
C SER A 144 6.13 -3.17 -8.96
N LEU A 145 5.71 -4.44 -8.87
CA LEU A 145 5.30 -5.05 -7.60
C LEU A 145 6.45 -5.11 -6.58
N ALA A 146 7.67 -5.45 -7.00
CA ALA A 146 8.83 -5.45 -6.12
C ALA A 146 9.18 -4.04 -5.62
N ALA A 147 9.13 -3.04 -6.50
CA ALA A 147 9.34 -1.64 -6.15
C ALA A 147 8.27 -1.14 -5.17
N ALA A 148 7.00 -1.46 -5.40
CA ALA A 148 5.90 -1.11 -4.51
C ALA A 148 6.03 -1.78 -3.14
N LYS A 149 6.41 -3.05 -3.08
CA LYS A 149 6.70 -3.76 -1.80
C LYS A 149 7.84 -3.11 -1.04
N LYS A 150 8.92 -2.70 -1.72
CA LYS A 150 10.04 -1.99 -1.11
C LYS A 150 9.60 -0.62 -0.56
N ALA A 151 8.76 0.11 -1.30
CA ALA A 151 8.18 1.37 -0.84
C ALA A 151 7.29 1.14 0.40
N ALA A 152 6.38 0.16 0.34
CA ALA A 152 5.53 -0.21 1.47
C ALA A 152 6.36 -0.56 2.72
N ALA A 153 7.39 -1.39 2.60
CA ALA A 153 8.27 -1.76 3.71
C ALA A 153 9.03 -0.57 4.34
N ARG A 154 9.29 0.49 3.56
CA ARG A 154 9.98 1.69 4.04
C ARG A 154 9.03 2.69 4.71
N TYR A 155 7.83 2.87 4.16
CA TYR A 155 6.93 3.95 4.56
C TYR A 155 5.81 3.50 5.51
N LEU A 156 5.42 2.22 5.50
CA LEU A 156 4.44 1.69 6.43
C LEU A 156 5.09 1.36 7.79
N PRO A 157 4.31 1.45 8.89
CA PRO A 157 4.78 1.03 10.19
C PRO A 157 5.09 -0.48 10.21
N GLY A 158 6.26 -0.84 10.73
CA GLY A 158 6.59 -2.24 11.01
C GLY A 158 5.68 -2.85 12.08
N PRO A 159 5.68 -4.19 12.26
CA PRO A 159 4.69 -4.91 13.08
C PRO A 159 4.52 -4.37 14.51
N SER A 160 5.62 -4.10 15.21
CA SER A 160 5.59 -3.57 16.58
C SER A 160 4.98 -2.16 16.63
N THR A 161 5.32 -1.30 15.67
CA THR A 161 4.77 0.05 15.57
C THR A 161 3.28 -0.01 15.24
N ALA A 162 2.89 -0.84 14.26
CA ALA A 162 1.51 -1.04 13.86
C ALA A 162 0.64 -1.53 15.04
N ALA A 163 1.17 -2.41 15.90
CA ALA A 163 0.48 -2.86 17.11
C ALA A 163 0.22 -1.71 18.10
N VAL A 164 1.21 -0.81 18.29
CA VAL A 164 1.04 0.39 19.14
C VAL A 164 0.02 1.35 18.54
N LEU A 165 0.09 1.63 17.24
CA LEU A 165 -0.86 2.51 16.56
C LEU A 165 -2.29 1.93 16.56
N ALA A 166 -2.44 0.62 16.40
CA ALA A 166 -3.72 -0.06 16.53
C ALA A 166 -4.28 0.05 17.95
N ALA A 167 -3.43 -0.06 18.98
CA ALA A 167 -3.85 0.14 20.37
C ALA A 167 -4.24 1.61 20.64
N ALA A 168 -3.52 2.57 20.08
CA ALA A 168 -3.89 3.99 20.14
C ALA A 168 -5.25 4.24 19.50
N ARG A 169 -5.49 3.70 18.29
CA ARG A 169 -6.78 3.79 17.59
C ARG A 169 -7.93 3.18 18.39
N ARG A 170 -7.74 2.02 19.03
CA ARG A 170 -8.76 1.38 19.89
C ARG A 170 -9.14 2.19 21.13
N ARG A 171 -8.28 3.12 21.55
CA ARG A 171 -8.47 3.98 22.72
C ARG A 171 -8.82 5.42 22.33
N ASP A 172 -9.17 5.64 21.06
CA ASP A 172 -9.45 6.97 20.50
C ASP A 172 -8.32 7.98 20.73
N ILE A 173 -7.07 7.50 20.81
CA ILE A 173 -5.88 8.36 20.92
C ILE A 173 -5.47 8.75 19.49
N PRO A 174 -5.56 10.04 19.13
CA PRO A 174 -5.13 10.49 17.82
C PRO A 174 -3.62 10.30 17.69
N TYR A 175 -3.17 9.99 16.48
CA TYR A 175 -1.75 9.93 16.19
C TYR A 175 -1.46 10.50 14.80
N ARG A 176 -0.21 10.94 14.62
CA ARG A 176 0.32 11.31 13.32
C ARG A 176 1.78 10.89 13.22
N GLN A 177 2.20 10.52 12.02
CA GLN A 177 3.62 10.37 11.73
C GLN A 177 4.26 11.76 11.72
N LEU A 178 5.47 11.88 12.28
CA LEU A 178 6.19 13.14 12.32
C LEU A 178 7.06 13.35 11.08
N GLU A 179 7.68 12.28 10.58
CA GLU A 179 8.55 12.33 9.40
C GLU A 179 8.29 11.10 8.51
N PRO A 180 7.90 11.28 7.24
CA PRO A 180 7.65 10.17 6.32
C PRO A 180 8.86 9.22 6.18
N GLY A 181 8.58 7.92 6.14
CA GLY A 181 9.64 6.90 5.99
C GLY A 181 10.47 6.67 7.25
N THR A 182 10.14 7.34 8.35
CA THR A 182 10.67 7.05 9.68
C THR A 182 9.60 6.38 10.53
N SER A 183 10.01 5.58 11.50
CA SER A 183 9.10 5.01 12.50
C SER A 183 8.76 5.99 13.63
N LEU A 184 8.85 7.31 13.40
CA LEU A 184 8.63 8.35 14.41
C LEU A 184 7.19 8.88 14.37
N TYR A 185 6.47 8.70 15.48
CA TYR A 185 5.07 9.08 15.61
C TYR A 185 4.83 9.94 16.86
N LEU A 186 3.84 10.80 16.75
CA LEU A 186 3.25 11.56 17.86
C LEU A 186 1.89 10.95 18.17
N LEU A 187 1.68 10.56 19.43
CA LEU A 187 0.41 10.12 19.99
C LEU A 187 -0.17 11.23 20.87
N GLY A 188 -1.49 11.40 20.87
CA GLY A 188 -2.19 12.39 21.69
C GLY A 188 -2.04 13.84 21.18
N THR A 189 -2.54 14.79 21.96
CA THR A 189 -2.58 16.22 21.62
C THR A 189 -2.20 17.10 22.82
N GLY A 190 -1.76 18.33 22.53
CA GLY A 190 -1.44 19.32 23.55
C GLY A 190 -0.42 18.84 24.59
N LYS A 191 -0.70 19.11 25.87
CA LYS A 191 0.18 18.71 26.98
C LYS A 191 0.29 17.19 27.20
N TYR A 192 -0.61 16.41 26.60
CA TYR A 192 -0.65 14.94 26.74
C TYR A 192 0.05 14.21 25.58
N GLN A 193 0.73 14.94 24.69
CA GLN A 193 1.42 14.34 23.57
C GLN A 193 2.57 13.42 24.02
N LYS A 194 2.72 12.27 23.37
CA LYS A 194 3.81 11.31 23.59
C LYS A 194 4.46 10.98 22.25
N ARG A 195 5.80 10.94 22.22
CA ARG A 195 6.56 10.53 21.03
C ARG A 195 6.98 9.07 21.17
N ILE A 196 6.86 8.34 20.07
CA ILE A 196 7.39 6.98 19.94
C ILE A 196 8.23 6.86 18.68
N GLN A 197 9.30 6.08 18.75
CA GLN A 197 10.07 5.67 17.58
C GLN A 197 10.12 4.15 17.53
N ALA A 198 9.50 3.56 16.52
CA ALA A 198 9.16 2.15 16.51
C ALA A 198 8.37 1.74 17.78
N SER A 199 8.97 0.93 18.65
CA SER A 199 8.41 0.55 19.96
C SER A 199 9.03 1.31 21.14
N LEU A 200 10.01 2.21 20.90
CA LEU A 200 10.63 3.02 21.94
C LEU A 200 9.74 4.21 22.27
N THR A 201 9.71 4.59 23.54
CA THR A 201 8.96 5.76 24.03
C THR A 201 9.91 6.88 24.43
N ALA A 202 9.40 8.11 24.47
CA ALA A 202 10.14 9.26 24.99
C ALA A 202 10.53 9.16 26.48
N GLU A 203 10.03 8.16 27.21
CA GLU A 203 10.36 7.93 28.63
C GLU A 203 11.60 7.04 28.80
N THR A 204 12.05 6.37 27.73
CA THR A 204 13.32 5.64 27.74
C THR A 204 14.48 6.60 27.52
N GLY A 205 15.32 6.79 28.54
CA GLY A 205 16.50 7.65 28.44
C GLY A 205 17.55 7.14 27.45
N CYS A 206 18.29 8.05 26.80
CA CYS A 206 19.23 7.67 25.73
C CYS A 206 20.31 6.69 26.21
N ILE A 207 20.83 6.88 27.43
CA ILE A 207 21.84 6.01 28.05
C ILE A 207 21.29 4.58 28.20
N ALA A 208 20.02 4.44 28.63
CA ALA A 208 19.40 3.14 28.77
C ALA A 208 19.23 2.43 27.42
N THR A 209 18.84 3.16 26.38
CA THR A 209 18.76 2.64 25.01
C THR A 209 20.13 2.19 24.49
N GLU A 210 21.16 3.02 24.66
CA GLU A 210 22.54 2.68 24.24
C GLU A 210 23.07 1.44 24.95
N ILE A 211 22.85 1.34 26.27
CA ILE A 211 23.19 0.14 27.04
C ILE A 211 22.49 -1.07 26.46
N ALA A 212 21.17 -1.01 26.25
CA ALA A 212 20.36 -2.12 25.73
C ALA A 212 20.79 -2.56 24.32
N CYS A 213 21.22 -1.64 23.47
CA CYS A 213 21.76 -1.96 22.14
C CYS A 213 23.14 -2.65 22.20
N SER A 214 23.90 -2.45 23.29
CA SER A 214 25.21 -3.07 23.50
C SER A 214 25.10 -4.37 24.28
N LYS A 215 25.07 -5.50 23.55
CA LYS A 215 25.10 -6.85 24.16
C LYS A 215 26.21 -7.02 25.21
N PRO A 216 27.47 -6.60 24.97
CA PRO A 216 28.54 -6.75 25.95
C PRO A 216 28.33 -5.91 27.22
N LEU A 217 27.92 -4.64 27.06
CA LEU A 217 27.70 -3.74 28.20
C LEU A 217 26.50 -4.19 29.02
N THR A 218 25.39 -4.55 28.36
CA THR A 218 24.22 -5.12 29.01
C THR A 218 24.58 -6.37 29.83
N LYS A 219 25.30 -7.33 29.24
CA LYS A 219 25.74 -8.54 29.98
C LYS A 219 26.59 -8.20 31.19
N LYS A 220 27.53 -7.25 31.05
CA LYS A 220 28.40 -6.82 32.15
C LYS A 220 27.60 -6.23 33.32
N ILE A 221 26.67 -5.31 33.02
CA ILE A 221 25.82 -4.69 34.05
C ILE A 221 24.96 -5.76 34.74
N LEU A 222 24.25 -6.59 33.98
CA LEU A 222 23.40 -7.65 34.54
C LEU A 222 24.20 -8.61 35.45
N SER A 223 25.38 -9.05 35.01
CA SER A 223 26.26 -9.92 35.80
C SER A 223 26.76 -9.26 37.09
N GLN A 224 27.05 -7.95 37.08
CA GLN A 224 27.48 -7.21 38.27
C GLN A 224 26.38 -7.15 39.36
N TYR A 225 25.12 -7.18 38.95
CA TYR A 225 23.97 -7.27 39.84
C TYR A 225 23.52 -8.72 40.13
N GLY A 226 24.34 -9.71 39.79
CA GLY A 226 24.08 -11.12 40.09
C GLY A 226 23.03 -11.78 39.19
N LEU A 227 22.62 -11.16 38.09
CA LEU A 227 21.68 -11.75 37.14
C LEU A 227 22.42 -12.71 36.18
N PRO A 228 21.86 -13.90 35.91
CA PRO A 228 22.51 -14.90 35.06
C PRO A 228 22.60 -14.41 33.61
N VAL A 229 23.80 -14.46 33.04
CA VAL A 229 24.06 -14.10 31.65
C VAL A 229 24.93 -15.17 30.96
N PRO A 230 24.76 -15.42 29.66
CA PRO A 230 25.55 -16.43 28.97
C PRO A 230 27.00 -15.99 28.80
N HIS A 231 27.92 -16.88 29.16
CA HIS A 231 29.37 -16.70 28.98
C HIS A 231 29.73 -16.50 27.50
N GLY A 232 30.70 -15.63 27.24
CA GLY A 232 31.20 -15.35 25.91
C GLY A 232 32.12 -14.14 25.91
N LYS A 233 32.95 -14.03 24.87
CA LYS A 233 33.91 -12.95 24.69
C LYS A 233 33.74 -12.34 23.29
N ILE A 234 34.02 -11.05 23.16
CA ILE A 234 34.08 -10.40 21.84
C ILE A 234 35.40 -10.82 21.19
N VAL A 235 35.32 -11.39 19.99
CA VAL A 235 36.48 -11.72 19.16
C VAL A 235 36.57 -10.68 18.05
N ARG A 236 37.71 -10.00 17.93
CA ARG A 236 37.96 -8.96 16.90
C ARG A 236 38.94 -9.42 15.81
N SER A 237 39.61 -10.54 16.01
CA SER A 237 40.52 -11.19 15.08
C SER A 237 40.52 -12.70 15.34
N ALA A 238 40.77 -13.50 14.31
CA ALA A 238 40.92 -14.95 14.40
C ALA A 238 42.15 -15.34 15.24
#